data_AF-A0A957QTA6-F1
#
_entry.id   AF-A0A957QTA6-F1
#
_cell.length_a   1.000
_cell.length_b   1.000
_cell.length_c   1.000
_cell.angle_alpha   90.00
_cell.angle_beta   90.00
_cell.angle_gamma   90.00
#
_symmetry.space_group_name_H-M   'P 1'
#
loop_
_entity.id
_entity.type
_entity.pdbx_description
1 polymer ?
#
loop_
_entity_poly.entity_id
_entity_poly.type
_entity_poly.pdbx_seq_one_letter_code
_entity_poly.pdbx_strand_id
1 'polypeptide(L)'
;WATDSLPGAAPFDLNILSATIRSIKEKDLADVVLVELQYQESYDTEPLAEQRIDFNALVRAGADIVTGVQSHVPQGMEFSDESMILYGLGNLYFDQMGPTTREGMVARHTFYAGRHISTQI
;
A
#
# COMPACT_ATOMS: atom_id res chain seq x y z
N TRP A 1 -18.35 9.78 -6.49
CA TRP A 1 -17.28 10.42 -5.70
C TRP A 1 -17.89 11.02 -4.44
N ALA A 2 -17.19 10.92 -3.31
CA ALA A 2 -17.56 11.60 -2.08
C ALA A 2 -17.49 13.12 -2.28
N THR A 3 -18.35 13.84 -1.58
CA THR A 3 -18.31 15.30 -1.46
C THR A 3 -18.48 15.67 0.02
N ASP A 4 -18.40 16.96 0.34
CA ASP A 4 -18.65 17.46 1.70
C ASP A 4 -20.07 17.13 2.22
N SER A 5 -21.01 16.81 1.32
CA SER A 5 -22.42 16.59 1.65
C SER A 5 -22.98 15.25 1.20
N LEU A 6 -22.23 14.44 0.44
CA LEU A 6 -22.69 13.16 -0.11
C LEU A 6 -21.65 12.06 0.06
N PRO A 7 -22.08 10.83 0.41
CA PRO A 7 -21.18 9.69 0.49
C PRO A 7 -20.72 9.24 -0.91
N GLY A 8 -19.58 8.56 -0.96
CA GLY A 8 -19.06 7.92 -2.18
C GLY A 8 -17.60 7.51 -2.02
N ALA A 9 -16.99 7.00 -3.10
CA ALA A 9 -15.55 6.79 -3.15
C ALA A 9 -14.82 8.13 -3.07
N ALA A 10 -13.78 8.24 -2.25
CA ALA A 10 -12.85 9.37 -2.25
C ALA A 10 -11.62 8.97 -3.07
N PRO A 11 -11.30 9.65 -4.18
CA PRO A 11 -10.09 9.34 -4.93
C PRO A 11 -8.89 9.69 -4.05
N PHE A 12 -7.86 8.87 -4.10
CA PHE A 12 -6.60 9.28 -3.51
C PHE A 12 -6.02 10.46 -4.30
N ASP A 13 -5.34 11.36 -3.60
CA ASP A 13 -4.54 12.41 -4.21
C ASP A 13 -3.09 12.21 -3.75
N LEU A 14 -2.20 11.93 -4.70
CA LEU A 14 -0.80 11.63 -4.41
C LEU A 14 -0.10 12.78 -3.67
N ASN A 15 -0.42 14.04 -4.01
CA ASN A 15 0.22 15.19 -3.40
C ASN A 15 -0.22 15.37 -1.95
N ILE A 16 -1.51 15.22 -1.68
CA ILE A 16 -2.06 15.32 -0.31
C ILE A 16 -1.49 14.20 0.56
N LEU A 17 -1.49 12.95 0.06
CA LEU A 17 -1.00 11.81 0.82
C LEU A 17 0.52 11.92 1.07
N SER A 18 1.29 12.30 0.04
CA SER A 18 2.74 12.53 0.18
C SER A 18 3.06 13.65 1.18
N ALA A 19 2.33 14.77 1.13
CA ALA A 19 2.50 15.87 2.08
C ALA A 19 2.15 15.45 3.52
N THR A 20 1.13 14.60 3.67
CA THR A 20 0.73 14.04 4.97
C THR A 20 1.84 13.17 5.54
N ILE A 21 2.40 12.25 4.75
CA ILE A 21 3.51 11.38 5.16
C ILE A 21 4.72 12.22 5.57
N ARG A 22 5.13 13.19 4.75
CA ARG A 22 6.23 14.11 5.09
C ARG A 22 5.97 14.83 6.39
N SER A 23 4.76 15.35 6.60
CA SER A 23 4.42 16.06 7.83
C SER A 23 4.50 15.16 9.07
N ILE A 24 4.15 13.87 8.95
CA ILE A 24 4.29 12.89 10.03
C ILE A 24 5.77 12.70 10.39
N LYS A 25 6.66 12.54 9.39
CA LYS A 25 8.11 12.37 9.63
C LYS A 25 8.77 13.65 10.14
N GLU A 26 8.47 14.81 9.56
CA GLU A 26 9.04 16.11 9.94
C GLU A 26 8.68 16.52 11.38
N LYS A 27 7.48 16.16 11.82
CA LYS A 27 6.98 16.47 13.18
C LYS A 27 7.24 15.33 14.18
N ASP A 28 7.93 14.27 13.75
CA ASP A 28 8.26 13.11 14.59
C ASP A 28 7.02 12.51 15.28
N LEU A 29 5.92 12.34 14.53
CA LEU A 29 4.64 11.88 15.07
C LEU A 29 4.50 10.35 15.13
N ALA A 30 5.37 9.62 14.45
CA ALA A 30 5.35 8.16 14.41
C ALA A 30 6.75 7.61 14.11
N ASP A 31 7.12 6.51 14.79
CA ASP A 31 8.35 5.78 14.51
C ASP A 31 8.33 5.14 13.11
N VAL A 32 7.18 4.57 12.74
CA VAL A 32 6.97 3.84 11.48
C VAL A 32 5.67 4.29 10.83
N VAL A 33 5.70 4.53 9.52
CA VAL A 33 4.56 4.96 8.72
C VAL A 33 4.20 3.87 7.71
N LEU A 34 3.03 3.26 7.90
CA LEU A 34 2.44 2.29 6.96
C LEU A 34 1.35 2.98 6.14
N VAL A 35 1.39 2.79 4.83
CA VAL A 35 0.42 3.38 3.90
C VAL A 35 -0.35 2.25 3.21
N GLU A 36 -1.62 2.11 3.55
CA GLU A 36 -2.53 1.14 2.93
C GLU A 36 -3.40 1.89 1.90
N LEU A 37 -3.22 1.57 0.62
CA LEU A 37 -3.87 2.28 -0.48
C LEU A 37 -4.80 1.35 -1.27
N GLN A 38 -6.09 1.66 -1.25
CA GLN A 38 -7.05 1.09 -2.18
C GLN A 38 -6.79 1.71 -3.57
N TYR A 39 -5.99 1.02 -4.39
CA TYR A 39 -5.55 1.51 -5.69
C TYR A 39 -6.45 1.01 -6.82
N GLN A 40 -6.09 1.30 -8.08
CA GLN A 40 -6.80 0.79 -9.24
C GLN A 40 -6.91 -0.73 -9.21
N GLU A 41 -8.13 -1.23 -9.45
CA GLU A 41 -8.40 -2.66 -9.57
C GLU A 41 -7.73 -3.21 -10.83
N SER A 42 -6.85 -4.19 -10.65
CA SER A 42 -6.31 -5.03 -11.71
C SER A 42 -6.08 -6.44 -11.19
N TYR A 43 -6.38 -7.43 -12.04
CA TYR A 43 -6.19 -8.86 -11.78
C TYR A 43 -4.84 -9.36 -12.31
N ASP A 44 -3.93 -8.45 -12.67
CA ASP A 44 -2.56 -8.75 -13.10
C ASP A 44 -1.65 -8.99 -11.87
N THR A 45 -0.82 -10.03 -11.93
CA THR A 45 0.20 -10.31 -10.89
C THR A 45 1.37 -9.33 -10.95
N GLU A 46 1.63 -8.76 -12.14
CA GLU A 46 2.56 -7.65 -12.29
C GLU A 46 1.88 -6.35 -11.88
N PRO A 47 2.50 -5.51 -11.04
CA PRO A 47 1.93 -4.23 -10.67
C PRO A 47 1.92 -3.25 -11.84
N LEU A 48 0.92 -2.38 -11.86
CA LEU A 48 0.71 -1.41 -12.92
C LEU A 48 1.85 -0.38 -12.96
N ALA A 49 2.13 0.19 -14.13
CA ALA A 49 3.18 1.18 -14.27
C ALA A 49 2.94 2.41 -13.37
N GLU A 50 1.70 2.91 -13.33
CA GLU A 50 1.26 4.02 -12.50
C GLU A 50 1.35 3.66 -11.01
N GLN A 51 0.98 2.43 -10.65
CA GLN A 51 1.07 1.92 -9.28
C GLN A 51 2.52 1.90 -8.79
N ARG A 52 3.47 1.48 -9.63
CA ARG A 52 4.92 1.53 -9.33
C ARG A 52 5.39 2.97 -9.11
N ILE A 53 4.94 3.90 -9.95
CA ILE A 53 5.31 5.33 -9.86
C ILE A 53 4.79 5.94 -8.55
N ASP A 54 3.51 5.74 -8.27
CA ASP A 54 2.83 6.34 -7.12
C ASP A 54 3.34 5.75 -5.80
N PHE A 55 3.50 4.42 -5.71
CA PHE A 55 3.94 3.78 -4.46
C PHE A 55 5.39 4.15 -4.14
N ASN A 56 6.26 4.25 -5.16
CA ASN A 56 7.61 4.77 -4.97
C ASN A 56 7.64 6.27 -4.61
N ALA A 57 6.65 7.06 -5.02
CA ALA A 57 6.54 8.45 -4.57
C ALA A 57 6.16 8.54 -3.08
N LEU A 58 5.33 7.62 -2.59
CA LEU A 58 4.96 7.52 -1.17
C LEU A 58 6.14 7.04 -0.30
N VAL A 59 6.92 6.07 -0.77
CA VAL A 59 8.20 5.68 -0.14
C VAL A 59 9.13 6.89 -0.06
N ARG A 60 9.32 7.62 -1.16
CA ARG A 60 10.14 8.85 -1.19
C ARG A 60 9.59 9.97 -0.31
N ALA A 61 8.30 9.95 0.03
CA ALA A 61 7.70 10.88 0.98
C ALA A 61 7.99 10.51 2.44
N GLY A 62 8.49 9.29 2.71
CA GLY A 62 8.89 8.81 4.02
C GLY A 62 8.04 7.65 4.57
N ALA A 63 7.25 6.97 3.74
CA ALA A 63 6.55 5.76 4.13
C ALA A 63 7.52 4.59 4.26
N ASP A 64 7.48 3.88 5.38
CA ASP A 64 8.34 2.72 5.64
C ASP A 64 7.78 1.45 4.95
N ILE A 65 6.44 1.36 4.82
CA ILE A 65 5.76 0.30 4.08
C ILE A 65 4.58 0.89 3.29
N VAL A 66 4.45 0.51 2.02
CA VAL A 66 3.29 0.86 1.17
C VAL A 66 2.62 -0.43 0.68
N THR A 67 1.32 -0.58 0.94
CA THR A 67 0.54 -1.77 0.61
C THR A 67 -0.66 -1.41 -0.26
N GLY A 68 -0.87 -2.14 -1.36
CA GLY A 68 -2.09 -2.08 -2.15
C GLY A 68 -3.11 -3.12 -1.70
N VAL A 69 -4.37 -2.71 -1.53
CA VAL A 69 -5.44 -3.55 -0.93
C VAL A 69 -6.63 -3.84 -1.85
N GLN A 70 -6.51 -3.59 -3.17
CA GLN A 70 -7.63 -3.69 -4.13
C GLN A 70 -7.44 -4.69 -5.28
N SER A 71 -6.25 -5.27 -5.47
CA SER A 71 -5.92 -6.08 -6.66
C SER A 71 -6.71 -7.41 -6.77
N HIS A 72 -7.32 -7.90 -5.70
CA HIS A 72 -7.95 -9.24 -5.60
C HIS A 72 -7.04 -10.45 -5.86
N VAL A 73 -5.88 -10.24 -6.50
CA VAL A 73 -4.81 -11.21 -6.72
C VAL A 73 -3.53 -10.74 -6.03
N PRO A 74 -2.66 -11.66 -5.57
CA PRO A 74 -1.31 -11.30 -5.14
C PRO A 74 -0.55 -10.64 -6.29
N GLN A 75 -0.01 -9.44 -6.05
CA GLN A 75 0.88 -8.77 -6.99
C GLN A 75 2.33 -8.84 -6.50
N GLY A 76 3.26 -8.42 -7.35
CA GLY A 76 4.68 -8.30 -7.00
C GLY A 76 4.94 -7.50 -5.72
N MET A 77 6.14 -7.69 -5.18
CA MET A 77 6.66 -6.93 -4.04
C MET A 77 8.04 -6.37 -4.38
N GLU A 78 8.40 -5.26 -3.76
CA GLU A 78 9.63 -4.53 -4.03
C GLU A 78 10.22 -3.98 -2.73
N PHE A 79 11.55 -4.06 -2.59
CA PHE A 79 12.29 -3.31 -1.58
C PHE A 79 12.91 -2.09 -2.26
N SER A 80 12.54 -0.90 -1.81
CA SER A 80 12.96 0.39 -2.38
C SER A 80 13.40 1.32 -1.25
N ASP A 81 14.65 1.80 -1.29
CA ASP A 81 15.21 2.74 -0.31
C ASP A 81 14.93 2.37 1.17
N GLU A 82 15.28 1.14 1.56
CA GLU A 82 15.02 0.53 2.89
C GLU A 82 13.53 0.32 3.26
N SER A 83 12.62 0.68 2.36
CA SER A 83 11.17 0.57 2.54
C SER A 83 10.60 -0.61 1.76
N MET A 84 9.45 -1.12 2.22
CA MET A 84 8.77 -2.26 1.60
C MET A 84 7.57 -1.79 0.78
N ILE A 85 7.42 -2.32 -0.43
CA ILE A 85 6.23 -2.13 -1.25
C ILE A 85 5.58 -3.49 -1.51
N LEU A 86 4.31 -3.62 -1.10
CA LEU A 86 3.44 -4.76 -1.37
C LEU A 86 2.35 -4.28 -2.33
N TYR A 87 2.48 -4.55 -3.63
CA TYR A 87 1.58 -3.92 -4.60
C TYR A 87 0.14 -4.43 -4.51
N GLY A 88 -0.05 -5.68 -4.08
CA GLY A 88 -1.37 -6.27 -3.91
C GLY A 88 -1.30 -7.52 -3.06
N LEU A 89 -2.05 -7.56 -1.96
CA LEU A 89 -2.09 -8.74 -1.08
C LEU A 89 -3.01 -9.85 -1.59
N GLY A 90 -3.87 -9.57 -2.57
CA GLY A 90 -4.94 -10.47 -2.98
C GLY A 90 -6.09 -10.52 -1.98
N ASN A 91 -6.92 -11.55 -2.09
CA ASN A 91 -8.11 -11.69 -1.24
C ASN A 91 -7.79 -12.44 0.06
N LEU A 92 -8.31 -11.93 1.18
CA LEU A 92 -8.40 -12.69 2.44
C LEU A 92 -9.81 -13.27 2.64
N TYR A 93 -10.83 -12.41 2.60
CA TYR A 93 -12.24 -12.78 2.77
C TYR A 93 -13.10 -12.18 1.66
N PHE A 94 -13.14 -12.84 0.50
CA PHE A 94 -14.01 -12.46 -0.62
C PHE A 94 -14.64 -13.70 -1.24
N ASP A 95 -15.85 -13.55 -1.79
CA ASP A 95 -16.65 -14.61 -2.42
C ASP A 95 -16.28 -14.84 -3.89
N GLN A 96 -15.12 -14.34 -4.33
CA GLN A 96 -14.58 -14.61 -5.66
C GLN A 96 -13.91 -15.98 -5.70
N MET A 97 -14.38 -16.85 -6.59
CA MET A 97 -13.94 -18.26 -6.68
C MET A 97 -13.09 -18.54 -7.93
N GLY A 98 -12.57 -17.50 -8.56
CA GLY A 98 -11.65 -17.61 -9.70
C GLY A 98 -10.32 -18.24 -9.28
N PRO A 99 -9.57 -18.84 -10.21
CA PRO A 99 -8.34 -19.56 -9.87
C PRO A 99 -7.28 -18.65 -9.21
N THR A 100 -7.14 -17.40 -9.66
CA THR A 100 -6.17 -16.44 -9.12
C THR A 100 -6.70 -15.62 -7.95
N THR A 101 -8.03 -15.50 -7.80
CA THR A 101 -8.67 -14.67 -6.76
C THR A 101 -8.89 -15.40 -5.44
N ARG A 102 -8.43 -16.65 -5.36
CA ARG A 102 -8.39 -17.48 -4.13
C ARG A 102 -7.00 -17.53 -3.51
N GLU A 103 -6.01 -16.93 -4.17
CA GLU A 103 -4.67 -16.77 -3.64
C GLU A 103 -4.57 -15.42 -2.92
N GLY A 104 -3.73 -15.38 -1.88
CA GLY A 104 -3.52 -14.21 -1.04
C GLY A 104 -2.17 -14.31 -0.33
N MET A 105 -1.62 -13.16 0.02
CA MET A 105 -0.41 -13.04 0.83
C MET A 105 -0.76 -12.54 2.22
N VAL A 106 -0.19 -13.16 3.25
CA VAL A 106 -0.29 -12.69 4.64
C VAL A 106 1.08 -12.15 5.05
N ALA A 107 1.25 -10.84 4.92
CA ALA A 107 2.49 -10.21 5.30
C ALA A 107 2.60 -10.05 6.83
N ARG A 108 3.66 -10.60 7.42
CA ARG A 108 4.07 -10.37 8.80
C ARG A 108 5.28 -9.44 8.83
N HIS A 109 5.09 -8.24 9.35
CA HIS A 109 6.17 -7.27 9.56
C HIS A 109 6.68 -7.33 11.00
N THR A 110 8.00 -7.32 11.16
CA THR A 110 8.67 -7.21 12.46
C THR A 110 9.29 -5.83 12.58
N PHE A 111 8.94 -5.12 13.65
CA PHE A 111 9.51 -3.81 13.97
C PHE A 111 10.31 -3.88 15.27
N TYR A 112 11.44 -3.19 15.32
CA TYR A 112 12.28 -3.09 16.52
C TYR A 112 12.98 -1.74 16.56
N ALA A 113 12.99 -1.10 17.73
CA ALA A 113 13.61 0.22 17.96
C ALA A 113 13.23 1.26 16.89
N GLY A 114 11.92 1.32 16.57
CA GLY A 114 11.37 2.25 15.59
C GLY A 114 11.71 1.96 14.13
N ARG A 115 12.18 0.75 13.79
CA ARG A 115 12.58 0.37 12.43
C ARG A 115 11.93 -0.92 11.98
N HIS A 116 11.63 -1.00 10.68
CA HIS A 116 11.27 -2.25 10.01
C HIS A 116 12.52 -3.14 9.88
N ILE A 117 12.45 -4.39 10.35
CA ILE A 117 13.58 -5.33 10.36
C ILE A 117 13.37 -6.49 9.40
N SER A 118 12.14 -6.97 9.25
CA SER A 118 11.84 -8.09 8.36
C SER A 118 10.39 -8.13 7.95
N THR A 119 10.13 -8.64 6.75
CA THR A 119 8.81 -9.09 6.30
C THR A 119 8.87 -10.58 6.01
N GLN A 120 7.82 -11.30 6.39
CA GLN A 120 7.57 -12.70 6.02
C GLN A 120 6.22 -12.79 5.32
N ILE A 121 6.12 -13.62 4.30
CA ILE A 121 4.90 -13.88 3.51
C ILE A 121 4.49 -15.33 3.73
#